data_AF-A0A2T7UA35-F1
#
_entry.id   AF-A0A2T7UA35-F1
#
_cell.length_a   1.000
_cell.length_b   1.000
_cell.length_c   1.000
_cell.angle_alpha   90.00
_cell.angle_beta   90.00
_cell.angle_gamma   90.00
#
_symmetry.space_group_name_H-M   'P 1'
#
loop_
_entity.id
_entity.type
_entity.pdbx_description
1 polymer ?
#
loop_
_entity_poly.entity_id
_entity_poly.type
_entity_poly.pdbx_seq_one_letter_code
_entity_poly.pdbx_strand_id
1 'polypeptide(L)'
;MISEFKIPLHRFDLNLLPADARQIGSEAFKMAVTVHFAAEYAASGQNAIVTVDDVEIGVMTYPRDADALDMIMPKLKAGKLAEAVPYLEAVNKDEPDNAAVLYNLGLCYSELGQFDEAIIRLKRAVQLDPKHAHSWIGIGNAYHRMRKPEQALEAFTEALRLNPKDAYTQRNLGGMLLAMKRPAEGVAYLRNALALMPDDPQSIYGLALGLSDLDTVDADREADGLFNRIIKEHPTSPVVEQAEKARTRLAHKGLQEGAVGGLRLDVLAYMTDALRTFDKVGPKDMQRIALEIALKGQSGLDINNPAKQYTLKSLPGEFSGLHLLAIMYAAFQRVDPTADLGADFSKEYAMALKAYKGR
;
A
#
# COMPACT_ATOMS: atom_id res chain seq x y z
N MET A 1 29.51 -31.21 6.83
CA MET A 1 28.54 -31.23 5.72
C MET A 1 27.18 -30.96 6.32
N ILE A 2 26.37 -30.07 5.74
CA ILE A 2 25.02 -29.81 6.26
C ILE A 2 24.12 -30.97 5.85
N SER A 3 23.36 -31.52 6.79
CA SER A 3 22.34 -32.54 6.51
C SER A 3 21.08 -32.25 7.29
N GLU A 4 19.92 -32.47 6.66
CA GLU A 4 18.61 -32.36 7.29
C GLU A 4 17.83 -33.63 6.99
N PHE A 5 17.28 -34.27 8.03
CA PHE A 5 16.45 -35.46 7.89
C PHE A 5 15.40 -35.54 8.99
N LYS A 6 14.39 -36.37 8.74
CA LYS A 6 13.23 -36.56 9.62
C LYS A 6 13.08 -38.04 9.96
N ILE A 7 12.78 -38.33 11.22
CA ILE A 7 12.56 -39.68 11.74
C ILE A 7 11.12 -39.76 12.25
N PRO A 8 10.23 -40.53 11.62
CA PRO A 8 8.90 -40.78 12.18
C PRO A 8 9.02 -41.39 13.58
N LEU A 9 8.24 -40.91 14.56
CA LEU A 9 8.38 -41.34 15.96
C LEU A 9 8.23 -42.86 16.15
N HIS A 10 7.36 -43.51 15.37
CA HIS A 10 7.17 -44.96 15.40
C HIS A 10 8.40 -45.75 14.91
N ARG A 11 9.38 -45.10 14.27
CA ARG A 11 10.64 -45.70 13.82
C ARG A 11 11.82 -45.35 14.71
N PHE A 12 11.63 -44.50 15.71
CA PHE A 12 12.70 -44.11 16.63
C PHE A 12 12.90 -45.20 17.70
N ASP A 13 14.15 -45.65 17.90
CA ASP A 13 14.48 -46.66 18.89
C ASP A 13 14.52 -46.06 20.30
N LEU A 14 13.48 -46.31 21.09
CA LEU A 14 13.35 -45.81 22.46
C LEU A 14 14.43 -46.35 23.41
N ASN A 15 15.14 -47.43 23.05
CA ASN A 15 16.21 -47.95 23.89
C ASN A 15 17.45 -47.05 23.90
N LEU A 16 17.55 -46.11 22.95
CA LEU A 16 18.56 -45.05 22.94
C LEU A 16 18.37 -44.04 24.08
N LEU A 17 17.20 -44.04 24.72
CA LEU A 17 16.85 -43.11 25.80
C LEU A 17 16.84 -43.79 27.20
N PRO A 18 17.07 -43.00 28.28
CA PRO A 18 16.81 -43.41 29.66
C PRO A 18 15.38 -43.95 29.84
N ALA A 19 15.21 -44.94 30.73
CA ALA A 19 13.93 -45.64 30.90
C ALA A 19 12.75 -44.71 31.28
N ASP A 20 13.03 -43.68 32.08
CA ASP A 20 12.08 -42.65 32.52
C ASP A 20 11.72 -41.63 31.43
N ALA A 21 12.47 -41.59 30.33
CA ALA A 21 12.23 -40.71 29.18
C ALA A 21 11.61 -41.43 27.97
N ARG A 22 11.17 -42.69 28.10
CA ARG A 22 10.63 -43.48 26.95
C ARG A 22 9.16 -43.21 26.64
N GLN A 23 8.48 -42.40 27.44
CA GLN A 23 7.10 -42.03 27.17
C GLN A 23 7.05 -40.96 26.07
N ILE A 24 6.74 -41.40 24.84
CA ILE A 24 6.60 -40.51 23.66
C ILE A 24 5.65 -39.35 23.97
N GLY A 25 6.04 -38.15 23.54
CA GLY A 25 5.28 -36.91 23.74
C GLY A 25 5.51 -36.22 25.09
N SER A 26 6.14 -36.90 26.06
CA SER A 26 6.52 -36.26 27.32
C SER A 26 7.68 -35.27 27.13
N GLU A 27 7.77 -34.25 27.99
CA GLU A 27 8.91 -33.32 27.97
C GLU A 27 10.23 -34.03 28.27
N ALA A 28 10.21 -35.08 29.11
CA ALA A 28 11.38 -35.94 29.36
C ALA A 28 11.84 -36.64 28.08
N PHE A 29 10.91 -37.17 27.29
CA PHE A 29 11.21 -37.77 25.98
C PHE A 29 11.81 -36.76 25.02
N LYS A 30 11.17 -35.60 24.82
CA LYS A 30 11.68 -34.57 23.90
C LYS A 30 13.09 -34.12 24.28
N MET A 31 13.33 -33.87 25.58
CA MET A 31 14.64 -33.49 26.07
C MET A 31 15.68 -34.59 25.83
N ALA A 32 15.35 -35.84 26.13
CA ALA A 32 16.27 -36.96 25.96
C ALA A 32 16.64 -37.20 24.49
N VAL A 33 15.68 -37.05 23.56
CA VAL A 33 15.93 -37.09 22.11
C VAL A 33 16.88 -35.97 21.67
N THR A 34 16.63 -34.72 22.10
CA THR A 34 17.50 -33.58 21.79
C THR A 34 18.93 -33.84 22.29
N VAL A 35 19.08 -34.28 23.55
CA VAL A 35 20.39 -34.57 24.14
C VAL A 35 21.10 -35.71 23.42
N HIS A 36 20.37 -36.77 23.04
CA HIS A 36 20.93 -37.91 22.32
C HIS A 36 21.58 -37.50 21.00
N PHE A 37 20.82 -36.82 20.12
CA PHE A 37 21.35 -36.38 18.81
C PHE A 37 22.42 -35.30 18.95
N ALA A 38 22.28 -34.37 19.90
CA ALA A 38 23.32 -33.37 20.16
C ALA A 38 24.65 -34.05 20.54
N ALA A 39 24.63 -35.08 21.40
CA ALA A 39 25.81 -35.82 21.79
C ALA A 39 26.42 -36.64 20.63
N GLU A 40 25.58 -37.31 19.84
CA GLU A 40 26.00 -38.11 18.69
C GLU A 40 26.76 -37.26 17.66
N TYR A 41 26.21 -36.09 17.29
CA TYR A 41 26.83 -35.22 16.30
C TYR A 41 28.01 -34.43 16.86
N ALA A 42 27.98 -34.06 18.15
CA ALA A 42 29.13 -33.46 18.81
C ALA A 42 30.36 -34.37 18.80
N ALA A 43 30.18 -35.69 18.98
CA ALA A 43 31.26 -36.68 18.87
C ALA A 43 31.87 -36.73 17.46
N SER A 44 31.09 -36.36 16.43
CA SER A 44 31.52 -36.26 15.03
C SER A 44 32.03 -34.86 14.65
N GLY A 45 32.17 -33.94 15.61
CA GLY A 45 32.64 -32.57 15.38
C GLY A 45 31.60 -31.65 14.72
N GLN A 46 30.31 -31.96 14.86
CA GLN A 46 29.19 -31.19 14.31
C GLN A 46 28.26 -30.70 15.43
N ASN A 47 27.48 -29.67 15.13
CA ASN A 47 26.32 -29.28 15.94
C ASN A 47 25.04 -29.86 15.31
N ALA A 48 23.97 -29.96 16.11
CA ALA A 48 22.67 -30.41 15.64
C ALA A 48 21.53 -29.57 16.26
N ILE A 49 20.63 -29.07 15.41
CA ILE A 49 19.34 -28.52 15.83
C ILE A 49 18.33 -29.67 15.78
N VAL A 50 17.71 -29.97 16.92
CA VAL A 50 16.78 -31.09 17.04
C VAL A 50 15.39 -30.57 17.38
N THR A 51 14.42 -30.94 16.55
CA THR A 51 13.01 -30.63 16.77
C THR A 51 12.25 -31.93 17.01
N VAL A 52 11.29 -31.90 17.93
CA VAL A 52 10.46 -33.07 18.27
C VAL A 52 9.01 -32.60 18.34
N ASP A 53 8.21 -33.00 17.35
CA ASP A 53 6.76 -32.78 17.34
C ASP A 53 6.00 -34.06 17.68
N ASP A 54 4.68 -34.09 17.45
CA ASP A 54 3.82 -35.22 17.81
C ASP A 54 3.92 -36.41 16.83
N VAL A 55 4.62 -36.27 15.70
CA VAL A 55 4.68 -37.28 14.63
C VAL A 55 6.10 -37.66 14.22
N GLU A 56 7.07 -36.75 14.32
CA GLU A 56 8.45 -36.94 13.87
C GLU A 56 9.49 -36.17 14.69
N ILE A 57 10.75 -36.60 14.54
CA ILE A 57 11.95 -35.93 15.01
C ILE A 57 12.64 -35.33 13.80
N GLY A 58 12.87 -34.01 13.80
CA GLY A 58 13.69 -33.33 12.81
C GLY A 58 15.11 -33.14 13.34
N VAL A 59 16.11 -33.46 12.51
CA VAL A 59 17.52 -33.24 12.84
C VAL A 59 18.17 -32.46 11.70
N MET A 60 18.78 -31.32 12.06
CA MET A 60 19.57 -30.49 11.14
C MET A 60 20.99 -30.37 11.69
N THR A 61 21.97 -30.90 10.97
CA THR A 61 23.38 -30.89 11.39
C THR A 61 24.18 -29.84 10.63
N TYR A 62 25.15 -29.25 11.32
CA TYR A 62 25.98 -28.18 10.76
C TYR A 62 27.39 -28.17 11.37
N PRO A 63 28.38 -27.52 10.72
CA PRO A 63 29.72 -27.40 11.26
C PRO A 63 29.74 -26.73 12.63
N ARG A 64 30.66 -27.14 13.50
CA ARG A 64 30.73 -26.66 14.90
C ARG A 64 30.97 -25.15 15.02
N ASP A 65 31.64 -24.57 14.04
CA ASP A 65 32.03 -23.17 13.94
C ASP A 65 31.00 -22.29 13.20
N ALA A 66 29.93 -22.88 12.67
CA ALA A 66 28.86 -22.15 11.99
C ALA A 66 27.74 -21.73 12.96
N ASP A 67 27.03 -20.66 12.61
CA ASP A 67 25.86 -20.17 13.34
C ASP A 67 24.63 -21.03 13.00
N ALA A 68 23.83 -21.39 14.01
CA ALA A 68 22.61 -22.17 13.82
C ALA A 68 21.60 -21.42 12.93
N LEU A 69 21.50 -20.10 13.09
CA LEU A 69 20.59 -19.26 12.32
C LEU A 69 20.91 -19.30 10.83
N ASP A 70 22.19 -19.35 10.45
CA ASP A 70 22.61 -19.45 9.04
C ASP A 70 22.04 -20.69 8.35
N MET A 71 21.82 -21.77 9.10
CA MET A 71 21.25 -23.02 8.58
C MET A 71 19.75 -22.90 8.32
N ILE A 72 19.08 -21.98 9.03
CA ILE A 72 17.64 -21.75 8.92
C ILE A 72 17.32 -20.66 7.88
N MET A 73 18.24 -19.71 7.66
CA MET A 73 18.09 -18.61 6.71
C MET A 73 17.62 -19.02 5.30
N PRO A 74 18.06 -20.14 4.70
CA PRO A 74 17.55 -20.58 3.40
C PRO A 74 16.04 -20.84 3.41
N LYS A 75 15.49 -21.43 4.48
CA LYS A 75 14.04 -21.68 4.62
C LYS A 75 13.28 -20.36 4.73
N LEU A 76 13.80 -19.42 5.50
CA LEU A 76 13.23 -18.08 5.66
C LEU A 76 13.19 -17.32 4.32
N LYS A 77 14.31 -17.33 3.58
CA LYS A 77 14.41 -16.71 2.25
C LYS A 77 13.48 -17.36 1.22
N ALA A 78 13.24 -18.67 1.34
CA ALA A 78 12.29 -19.41 0.50
C ALA A 78 10.82 -19.23 0.92
N GLY A 79 10.53 -18.47 1.98
CA GLY A 79 9.17 -18.30 2.51
C GLY A 79 8.60 -19.55 3.18
N LYS A 80 9.43 -20.55 3.49
CA LYS A 80 9.02 -21.80 4.17
C LYS A 80 8.94 -21.59 5.68
N LEU A 81 8.09 -20.65 6.10
CA LEU A 81 8.05 -20.16 7.47
C LEU A 81 7.62 -21.24 8.46
N ALA A 82 6.59 -22.02 8.11
CA ALA A 82 6.12 -23.12 8.96
C ALA A 82 7.18 -24.22 9.17
N GLU A 83 8.07 -24.45 8.19
CA GLU A 83 9.20 -25.37 8.35
C GLU A 83 10.33 -24.76 9.18
N ALA A 84 10.51 -23.44 9.15
CA ALA A 84 11.60 -22.74 9.83
C ALA A 84 11.33 -22.53 11.33
N VAL A 85 10.07 -22.28 11.71
CA VAL A 85 9.67 -21.97 13.09
C VAL A 85 10.16 -23.01 14.10
N PRO A 86 9.95 -24.34 13.92
CA PRO A 86 10.40 -25.33 14.90
C PRO A 86 11.92 -25.28 15.15
N TYR A 87 12.72 -25.05 14.10
CA TYR A 87 14.16 -24.93 14.24
C TYR A 87 14.55 -23.63 14.96
N LEU A 88 13.90 -22.51 14.64
CA LEU A 88 14.13 -21.25 15.34
C LEU A 88 13.73 -21.34 16.81
N GLU A 89 12.66 -22.05 17.15
CA GLU A 89 12.24 -22.27 18.54
C GLU A 89 13.24 -23.14 19.30
N ALA A 90 13.77 -24.19 18.66
CA ALA A 90 14.83 -25.01 19.23
C ALA A 90 16.09 -24.17 19.51
N VAL A 91 16.54 -23.36 18.54
CA VAL A 91 17.69 -22.46 18.74
C VAL A 91 17.40 -21.44 19.84
N ASN A 92 16.20 -20.86 19.88
CA ASN A 92 15.81 -19.91 20.93
C ASN A 92 15.76 -20.56 22.32
N LYS A 93 15.50 -21.86 22.42
CA LYS A 93 15.52 -22.58 23.71
C LYS A 93 16.94 -22.66 24.26
N ASP A 94 17.92 -22.90 23.39
CA ASP A 94 19.33 -23.00 23.75
C ASP A 94 19.97 -21.60 23.91
N GLU A 95 19.51 -20.62 23.13
CA GLU A 95 20.00 -19.24 23.10
C GLU A 95 18.85 -18.22 23.31
N PRO A 96 18.26 -18.13 24.52
CA PRO A 96 17.06 -17.31 24.76
C PRO A 96 17.29 -15.79 24.63
N ASP A 97 18.55 -15.36 24.69
CA ASP A 97 18.95 -13.95 24.57
C ASP A 97 19.60 -13.63 23.22
N ASN A 98 19.30 -14.40 22.17
CA ASN A 98 19.72 -14.11 20.80
C ASN A 98 18.69 -13.23 20.09
N ALA A 99 18.97 -11.92 20.00
CA ALA A 99 18.09 -10.93 19.37
C ALA A 99 17.75 -11.24 17.90
N ALA A 100 18.70 -11.81 17.15
CA ALA A 100 18.49 -12.14 15.74
C ALA A 100 17.53 -13.31 15.57
N VAL A 101 17.65 -14.35 16.41
CA VAL A 101 16.70 -15.49 16.42
C VAL A 101 15.31 -15.02 16.82
N LEU A 102 15.19 -14.22 17.89
CA LEU A 102 13.93 -13.65 18.34
C LEU A 102 13.26 -12.76 17.28
N TYR A 103 14.04 -11.97 16.56
CA TYR A 103 13.54 -11.17 15.44
C TYR A 103 12.98 -12.07 14.32
N ASN A 104 13.72 -13.09 13.90
CA ASN A 104 13.28 -14.00 12.84
C ASN A 104 12.05 -14.82 13.27
N LEU A 105 11.97 -15.28 14.52
CA LEU A 105 10.77 -15.89 15.10
C LEU A 105 9.59 -14.94 15.03
N GLY A 106 9.80 -13.70 15.48
CA GLY A 106 8.80 -12.65 15.45
C GLY A 106 8.23 -12.40 14.06
N LEU A 107 9.10 -12.32 13.05
CA LEU A 107 8.67 -12.21 11.65
C LEU A 107 7.87 -13.42 11.18
N CYS A 108 8.34 -14.64 11.47
CA CYS A 108 7.63 -15.86 11.10
C CYS A 108 6.22 -15.87 11.69
N TYR A 109 6.10 -15.56 12.98
CA TYR A 109 4.80 -15.50 13.65
C TYR A 109 3.89 -14.42 13.07
N SER A 110 4.43 -13.25 12.72
CA SER A 110 3.66 -12.18 12.09
C SER A 110 3.11 -12.61 10.71
N GLU A 111 3.90 -13.30 9.91
CA GLU A 111 3.46 -13.77 8.59
C GLU A 111 2.52 -14.98 8.67
N LEU A 112 2.62 -15.80 9.72
CA LEU A 112 1.68 -16.89 10.01
C LEU A 112 0.39 -16.40 10.70
N GLY A 113 0.24 -15.10 10.94
CA GLY A 113 -0.94 -14.50 11.57
C GLY A 113 -0.99 -14.62 13.11
N GLN A 114 0.07 -15.12 13.72
CA GLN A 114 0.21 -15.25 15.18
C GLN A 114 0.79 -13.94 15.76
N PHE A 115 0.01 -12.87 15.68
CA PHE A 115 0.50 -11.50 15.96
C PHE A 115 0.92 -11.28 17.42
N ASP A 116 0.22 -11.87 18.39
CA ASP A 116 0.58 -11.70 19.80
C ASP A 116 1.95 -12.32 20.11
N GLU A 117 2.21 -13.54 19.63
CA GLU A 117 3.52 -14.19 19.73
C GLU A 117 4.60 -13.40 18.99
N ALA A 118 4.29 -12.89 17.80
CA ALA A 118 5.21 -12.04 17.05
C ALA A 118 5.66 -10.83 17.89
N ILE A 119 4.71 -10.12 18.50
CA ILE A 119 4.99 -8.95 19.32
C ILE A 119 5.81 -9.32 20.55
N ILE A 120 5.52 -10.44 21.23
CA ILE A 120 6.30 -10.92 22.37
C ILE A 120 7.78 -11.11 21.98
N ARG A 121 8.03 -11.84 20.89
CA ARG A 121 9.41 -12.12 20.43
C ARG A 121 10.13 -10.87 19.95
N LEU A 122 9.45 -10.02 19.17
CA LEU A 122 10.04 -8.78 18.67
C LEU A 122 10.31 -7.77 19.80
N LYS A 123 9.44 -7.68 20.82
CA LYS A 123 9.69 -6.86 22.01
C LYS A 123 10.89 -7.35 22.79
N ARG A 124 11.09 -8.67 22.91
CA ARG A 124 12.31 -9.21 23.53
C ARG A 124 13.54 -8.89 22.69
N ALA A 125 13.45 -8.98 21.36
CA ALA A 125 14.54 -8.60 20.46
C ALA A 125 14.96 -7.14 20.63
N VAL A 126 14.03 -6.18 20.71
CA VAL A 126 14.37 -4.75 20.94
C VAL A 126 14.86 -4.47 22.36
N GLN A 127 14.52 -5.30 23.36
CA GLN A 127 15.11 -5.18 24.70
C GLN A 127 16.59 -5.57 24.69
N LEU A 128 16.95 -6.60 23.92
CA LEU A 128 18.32 -7.10 23.80
C LEU A 128 19.17 -6.24 22.87
N ASP A 129 18.59 -5.77 21.76
CA ASP A 129 19.19 -4.78 20.85
C ASP A 129 18.23 -3.60 20.59
N PRO A 130 18.29 -2.55 21.42
CA PRO A 130 17.46 -1.35 21.27
C PRO A 130 17.69 -0.57 19.98
N LYS A 131 18.78 -0.83 19.25
CA LYS A 131 19.10 -0.15 17.99
C LYS A 131 18.64 -0.93 16.77
N HIS A 132 18.02 -2.11 16.96
CA HIS A 132 17.53 -2.92 15.86
C HIS A 132 16.22 -2.36 15.27
N ALA A 133 16.34 -1.43 14.31
CA ALA A 133 15.20 -0.77 13.67
C ALA A 133 14.20 -1.76 13.05
N HIS A 134 14.67 -2.85 12.46
CA HIS A 134 13.79 -3.84 11.82
C HIS A 134 12.86 -4.55 12.81
N SER A 135 13.27 -4.76 14.06
CA SER A 135 12.37 -5.32 15.07
C SER A 135 11.23 -4.35 15.40
N TRP A 136 11.49 -3.05 15.46
CA TRP A 136 10.45 -2.03 15.62
C TRP A 136 9.49 -1.99 14.42
N ILE A 137 10.00 -2.12 13.19
CA ILE A 137 9.18 -2.26 11.98
C ILE A 137 8.27 -3.50 12.09
N GLY A 138 8.82 -4.64 12.53
CA GLY A 138 8.05 -5.85 12.77
C GLY A 138 6.92 -5.65 13.77
N ILE A 139 7.19 -4.95 14.89
CA ILE A 139 6.19 -4.65 15.92
C ILE A 139 5.08 -3.77 15.33
N GLY A 140 5.45 -2.73 14.58
CA GLY A 140 4.50 -1.84 13.91
C GLY A 140 3.60 -2.59 12.92
N ASN A 141 4.19 -3.46 12.11
CA ASN A 141 3.46 -4.30 11.16
C ASN A 141 2.46 -5.23 11.86
N ALA A 142 2.88 -5.88 12.95
CA ALA A 142 2.01 -6.77 13.71
C ALA A 142 0.83 -6.01 14.32
N TYR A 143 1.06 -4.87 14.98
CA TYR A 143 -0.03 -4.04 15.51
C TYR A 143 -0.95 -3.49 14.42
N HIS A 144 -0.39 -3.09 13.29
CA HIS A 144 -1.19 -2.64 12.14
C HIS A 144 -2.12 -3.74 11.64
N ARG A 145 -1.62 -4.98 11.48
CA ARG A 145 -2.45 -6.14 11.11
C ARG A 145 -3.51 -6.47 12.16
N MET A 146 -3.24 -6.22 13.44
CA MET A 146 -4.23 -6.32 14.53
C MET A 146 -5.23 -5.16 14.61
N ARG A 147 -5.18 -4.18 13.69
CA ARG A 147 -5.99 -2.95 13.74
C ARG A 147 -5.81 -2.17 15.04
N LYS A 148 -4.56 -2.08 15.52
CA LYS A 148 -4.11 -1.32 16.69
C LYS A 148 -3.25 -0.13 16.21
N PRO A 149 -3.86 0.91 15.62
CA PRO A 149 -3.15 1.89 14.83
C PRO A 149 -2.24 2.81 15.69
N GLU A 150 -2.60 3.10 16.94
CA GLU A 150 -1.78 3.92 17.85
C GLU A 150 -0.48 3.21 18.26
N GLN A 151 -0.55 1.92 18.59
CA GLN A 151 0.65 1.14 18.92
C GLN A 151 1.55 0.92 17.68
N ALA A 152 0.94 0.79 16.50
CA ALA A 152 1.69 0.72 15.25
C ALA A 152 2.43 2.04 14.97
N LEU A 153 1.80 3.19 15.22
CA LEU A 153 2.39 4.53 15.10
C LEU A 153 3.64 4.65 15.96
N GLU A 154 3.53 4.33 17.24
CA GLU A 154 4.66 4.38 18.17
C GLU A 154 5.84 3.54 17.68
N ALA A 155 5.58 2.30 17.27
CA ALA A 155 6.62 1.38 16.81
C ALA A 155 7.30 1.84 15.51
N PHE A 156 6.53 2.32 14.53
CA PHE A 156 7.10 2.87 13.29
C PHE A 156 7.86 4.19 13.53
N THR A 157 7.39 5.03 14.45
CA THR A 157 8.11 6.24 14.84
C THR A 157 9.46 5.90 15.47
N GLU A 158 9.53 4.89 16.36
CA GLU A 158 10.82 4.42 16.90
C GLU A 158 11.73 3.82 15.82
N ALA A 159 11.16 3.04 14.90
CA ALA A 159 11.93 2.53 13.76
C ALA A 159 12.56 3.66 12.92
N LEU A 160 11.79 4.72 12.62
CA LEU A 160 12.29 5.87 11.87
C LEU A 160 13.25 6.75 12.68
N ARG A 161 13.11 6.80 14.01
CA ARG A 161 14.09 7.47 14.87
C ARG A 161 15.47 6.80 14.76
N LEU A 162 15.49 5.47 14.67
CA LEU A 162 16.71 4.68 14.52
C LEU A 162 17.25 4.67 13.08
N ASN A 163 16.36 4.59 12.08
CA ASN A 163 16.71 4.65 10.67
C ASN A 163 15.78 5.62 9.91
N PRO A 164 16.11 6.92 9.85
CA PRO A 164 15.26 7.92 9.20
C PRO A 164 15.09 7.73 7.70
N LYS A 165 15.99 6.96 7.06
CA LYS A 165 16.04 6.75 5.61
C LYS A 165 15.31 5.47 5.17
N ASP A 166 14.57 4.82 6.06
CA ASP A 166 13.76 3.67 5.67
C ASP A 166 12.49 4.11 4.91
N ALA A 167 12.57 4.11 3.59
CA ALA A 167 11.52 4.63 2.72
C ALA A 167 10.19 3.85 2.84
N TYR A 168 10.26 2.53 3.08
CA TYR A 168 9.07 1.70 3.27
C TYR A 168 8.34 2.05 4.57
N THR A 169 9.07 2.28 5.66
CA THR A 169 8.48 2.68 6.94
C THR A 169 7.93 4.10 6.86
N GLN A 170 8.62 5.03 6.19
CA GLN A 170 8.09 6.38 5.90
C GLN A 170 6.74 6.29 5.16
N ARG A 171 6.66 5.47 4.11
CA ARG A 171 5.43 5.24 3.35
C ARG A 171 4.31 4.63 4.21
N ASN A 172 4.62 3.57 4.95
CA ASN A 172 3.65 2.87 5.80
C ASN A 172 3.10 3.79 6.88
N LEU A 173 3.97 4.57 7.52
CA LEU A 173 3.59 5.55 8.53
C LEU A 173 2.72 6.66 7.94
N GLY A 174 3.11 7.18 6.79
CA GLY A 174 2.36 8.19 6.06
C GLY A 174 0.95 7.72 5.70
N GLY A 175 0.81 6.53 5.10
CA GLY A 175 -0.49 5.94 4.77
C GLY A 175 -1.36 5.67 6.01
N MET A 176 -0.76 5.24 7.11
CA MET A 176 -1.47 5.03 8.37
C MET A 176 -1.99 6.35 8.97
N LEU A 177 -1.20 7.42 8.91
CA LEU A 177 -1.65 8.76 9.34
C LEU A 177 -2.82 9.27 8.50
N LEU A 178 -2.85 8.99 7.19
CA LEU A 178 -4.03 9.29 6.36
C LEU A 178 -5.27 8.53 6.84
N ALA A 179 -5.12 7.23 7.15
CA ALA A 179 -6.21 6.42 7.68
C ALA A 179 -6.73 6.94 9.04
N MET A 180 -5.84 7.52 9.85
CA MET A 180 -6.17 8.20 11.12
C MET A 180 -6.74 9.62 10.96
N LYS A 181 -7.02 10.08 9.73
CA LYS A 181 -7.50 11.45 9.45
C LYS A 181 -6.51 12.54 9.88
N ARG A 182 -5.20 12.27 9.75
CA ARG A 182 -4.10 13.21 9.99
C ARG A 182 -3.31 13.49 8.70
N PRO A 183 -3.95 14.09 7.68
CA PRO A 183 -3.37 14.22 6.33
C PRO A 183 -2.10 15.07 6.29
N ALA A 184 -2.03 16.16 7.06
CA ALA A 184 -0.86 17.04 7.10
C ALA A 184 0.42 16.31 7.54
N GLU A 185 0.31 15.47 8.57
CA GLU A 185 1.44 14.67 9.05
C GLU A 185 1.76 13.54 8.06
N GLY A 186 0.74 12.85 7.54
CA GLY A 186 0.93 11.77 6.57
C GLY A 186 1.66 12.23 5.31
N VAL A 187 1.28 13.39 4.77
CA VAL A 187 1.93 14.02 3.61
C VAL A 187 3.42 14.23 3.82
N ALA A 188 3.85 14.67 5.02
CA ALA A 188 5.26 14.88 5.31
C ALA A 188 6.08 13.58 5.19
N TYR A 189 5.59 12.48 5.77
CA TYR A 189 6.23 11.17 5.68
C TYR A 189 6.19 10.61 4.24
N LEU A 190 5.09 10.81 3.51
CA LEU A 190 4.96 10.36 2.12
C LEU A 190 5.87 11.14 1.17
N ARG A 191 6.11 12.43 1.41
CA ARG A 191 7.12 13.21 0.68
C ARG A 191 8.52 12.67 0.91
N ASN A 192 8.88 12.34 2.16
CA ASN A 192 10.17 11.73 2.47
C ASN A 192 10.33 10.35 1.80
N ALA A 193 9.28 9.53 1.84
CA ALA A 193 9.27 8.23 1.16
C ALA A 193 9.47 8.39 -0.34
N LEU A 194 8.77 9.32 -0.98
CA LEU A 194 8.89 9.60 -2.41
C LEU A 194 10.26 10.18 -2.78
N ALA A 195 10.87 11.00 -1.91
CA ALA A 195 12.23 11.50 -2.14
C ALA A 195 13.27 10.35 -2.14
N LEU A 196 13.04 9.30 -1.36
CA LEU A 196 13.91 8.11 -1.29
C LEU A 196 13.58 7.07 -2.37
N MET A 197 12.30 6.99 -2.79
CA MET A 197 11.81 6.09 -3.85
C MET A 197 10.96 6.89 -4.86
N PRO A 198 11.58 7.65 -5.78
CA PRO A 198 10.88 8.57 -6.67
C PRO A 198 9.80 7.96 -7.57
N ASP A 199 9.94 6.66 -7.87
CA ASP A 199 9.09 5.91 -8.80
C ASP A 199 8.24 4.83 -8.10
N ASP A 200 8.10 4.87 -6.77
CA ASP A 200 7.23 3.94 -6.04
C ASP A 200 5.75 4.34 -6.19
N PRO A 201 4.91 3.56 -6.91
CA PRO A 201 3.53 3.93 -7.18
C PRO A 201 2.70 4.08 -5.91
N GLN A 202 3.00 3.32 -4.86
CA GLN A 202 2.31 3.39 -3.57
C GLN A 202 2.59 4.71 -2.84
N SER A 203 3.84 5.17 -2.86
CA SER A 203 4.22 6.46 -2.29
C SER A 203 3.60 7.63 -3.07
N ILE A 204 3.62 7.58 -4.41
CA ILE A 204 2.98 8.60 -5.25
C ILE A 204 1.48 8.65 -4.97
N TYR A 205 0.81 7.48 -4.93
CA TYR A 205 -0.62 7.39 -4.71
C TYR A 205 -1.03 7.86 -3.31
N GLY A 206 -0.30 7.40 -2.29
CA GLY A 206 -0.50 7.85 -0.91
C GLY A 206 -0.34 9.36 -0.79
N LEU A 207 0.72 9.93 -1.37
CA LEU A 207 0.94 11.38 -1.33
C LEU A 207 -0.20 12.15 -2.01
N ALA A 208 -0.65 11.69 -3.19
CA ALA A 208 -1.77 12.30 -3.90
C ALA A 208 -3.06 12.29 -3.09
N LEU A 209 -3.39 11.15 -2.44
CA LEU A 209 -4.53 11.07 -1.52
C LEU A 209 -4.39 12.03 -0.34
N GLY A 210 -3.23 12.03 0.31
CA GLY A 210 -2.99 12.89 1.47
C GLY A 210 -3.11 14.37 1.13
N LEU A 211 -2.63 14.78 -0.04
CA LEU A 211 -2.76 16.14 -0.54
C LEU A 211 -4.22 16.51 -0.85
N SER A 212 -4.99 15.60 -1.45
CA SER A 212 -6.42 15.85 -1.73
C SER A 212 -7.28 16.02 -0.46
N ASP A 213 -6.80 15.49 0.67
CA ASP A 213 -7.43 15.62 1.98
C ASP A 213 -7.06 16.93 2.72
N LEU A 214 -6.09 17.72 2.22
CA LEU A 214 -5.68 19.00 2.83
C LEU A 214 -6.61 20.17 2.51
N ASP A 215 -7.52 20.01 1.56
CA ASP A 215 -8.54 21.00 1.19
C ASP A 215 -7.97 22.38 0.80
N THR A 216 -6.88 22.38 0.02
CA THR A 216 -6.30 23.60 -0.53
C THR A 216 -6.10 23.46 -2.03
N VAL A 217 -6.30 24.56 -2.77
CA VAL A 217 -6.18 24.60 -4.24
C VAL A 217 -4.79 24.14 -4.71
N ASP A 218 -3.73 24.51 -3.99
CA ASP A 218 -2.37 24.13 -4.37
C ASP A 218 -2.09 22.64 -4.11
N ALA A 219 -2.58 22.09 -2.99
CA ALA A 219 -2.46 20.66 -2.71
C ALA A 219 -3.30 19.83 -3.70
N ASP A 220 -4.50 20.27 -4.05
CA ASP A 220 -5.36 19.61 -5.02
C ASP A 220 -4.73 19.62 -6.42
N ARG A 221 -4.09 20.74 -6.82
CA ARG A 221 -3.34 20.81 -8.09
C ARG A 221 -2.17 19.83 -8.11
N GLU A 222 -1.42 19.74 -7.01
CA GLU A 222 -0.31 18.78 -6.89
C GLU A 222 -0.82 17.33 -6.90
N ALA A 223 -1.92 17.04 -6.19
CA ALA A 223 -2.56 15.75 -6.16
C ALA A 223 -2.99 15.28 -7.56
N ASP A 224 -3.64 16.14 -8.35
CA ASP A 224 -4.00 15.82 -9.74
C ASP A 224 -2.77 15.45 -10.59
N GLY A 225 -1.69 16.21 -10.45
CA GLY A 225 -0.43 15.94 -11.13
C GLY A 225 0.14 14.56 -10.77
N LEU A 226 0.10 14.18 -9.49
CA LEU A 226 0.57 12.88 -9.02
C LEU A 226 -0.34 11.73 -9.44
N PHE A 227 -1.67 11.91 -9.42
CA PHE A 227 -2.60 10.90 -9.97
C PHE A 227 -2.35 10.67 -11.46
N ASN A 228 -2.20 11.75 -12.23
CA ASN A 228 -1.89 11.67 -13.65
C ASN A 228 -0.54 10.98 -13.91
N ARG A 229 0.47 11.25 -13.06
CA ARG A 229 1.77 10.58 -13.12
C ARG A 229 1.63 9.06 -12.96
N ILE A 230 0.89 8.59 -11.95
CA ILE A 230 0.67 7.14 -11.74
C ILE A 230 -0.01 6.50 -12.95
N ILE A 231 -1.08 7.12 -13.45
CA ILE A 231 -1.88 6.58 -14.57
C ILE A 231 -1.01 6.46 -15.84
N LYS A 232 -0.13 7.43 -16.08
CA LYS A 232 0.70 7.48 -17.29
C LYS A 232 1.97 6.63 -17.19
N GLU A 233 2.68 6.71 -16.07
CA GLU A 233 4.01 6.12 -15.91
C GLU A 233 3.96 4.70 -15.33
N HIS A 234 2.88 4.34 -14.62
CA HIS A 234 2.72 3.05 -13.96
C HIS A 234 1.39 2.35 -14.29
N PRO A 235 1.00 2.18 -15.56
CA PRO A 235 -0.34 1.74 -15.97
C PRO A 235 -0.71 0.32 -15.49
N THR A 236 0.27 -0.52 -15.15
CA THR A 236 0.05 -1.88 -14.62
C THR A 236 0.03 -1.94 -13.08
N SER A 237 0.22 -0.80 -12.41
CA SER A 237 0.25 -0.75 -10.95
C SER A 237 -1.15 -1.01 -10.37
N PRO A 238 -1.25 -1.77 -9.24
CA PRO A 238 -2.53 -2.11 -8.63
C PRO A 238 -3.29 -0.91 -8.03
N VAL A 239 -2.69 0.28 -8.03
CA VAL A 239 -3.32 1.53 -7.54
C VAL A 239 -3.87 2.43 -8.65
N VAL A 240 -3.69 2.08 -9.93
CA VAL A 240 -4.12 2.92 -11.06
C VAL A 240 -5.63 3.13 -11.06
N GLU A 241 -6.42 2.07 -10.90
CA GLU A 241 -7.88 2.17 -10.90
C GLU A 241 -8.36 3.08 -9.75
N GLN A 242 -7.74 2.97 -8.58
CA GLN A 242 -8.05 3.80 -7.42
C GLN A 242 -7.60 5.25 -7.65
N ALA A 243 -6.47 5.48 -8.32
CA ALA A 243 -5.99 6.79 -8.73
C ALA A 243 -6.94 7.47 -9.72
N GLU A 244 -7.45 6.76 -10.73
CA GLU A 244 -8.43 7.28 -11.69
C GLU A 244 -9.72 7.70 -10.98
N LYS A 245 -10.23 6.86 -10.08
CA LYS A 245 -11.42 7.17 -9.27
C LYS A 245 -11.18 8.38 -8.36
N ALA A 246 -10.03 8.44 -7.70
CA ALA A 246 -9.67 9.56 -6.82
C ALA A 246 -9.53 10.87 -7.60
N ARG A 247 -8.85 10.83 -8.75
CA ARG A 247 -8.70 11.97 -9.65
C ARG A 247 -10.04 12.47 -10.18
N THR A 248 -10.95 11.56 -10.54
CA THR A 248 -12.31 11.92 -10.96
C THR A 248 -13.06 12.64 -9.84
N ARG A 249 -13.00 12.13 -8.60
CA ARG A 249 -13.60 12.80 -7.43
C ARG A 249 -13.00 14.18 -7.19
N LEU A 250 -11.69 14.32 -7.32
CA LEU A 250 -10.98 15.59 -7.15
C LEU A 250 -11.42 16.62 -8.21
N ALA A 251 -11.58 16.21 -9.47
CA ALA A 251 -12.12 17.07 -10.52
C ALA A 251 -13.55 17.54 -10.21
N HIS A 252 -14.41 16.65 -9.72
CA HIS A 252 -15.77 17.02 -9.29
C HIS A 252 -15.77 17.98 -8.10
N LYS A 253 -14.87 17.79 -7.13
CA LYS A 253 -14.69 18.68 -5.98
C LYS A 253 -14.32 20.10 -6.44
N GLY A 254 -13.31 20.24 -7.30
CA GLY A 254 -12.92 21.54 -7.85
C GLY A 254 -14.02 22.23 -8.68
N LEU A 255 -14.89 21.45 -9.33
CA LEU A 255 -16.07 21.99 -10.00
C LEU A 255 -17.10 22.56 -9.01
N GLN A 256 -17.28 21.95 -7.83
CA GLN A 256 -18.24 22.41 -6.82
C GLN A 256 -17.77 23.66 -6.05
N GLU A 257 -16.48 23.82 -5.81
CA GLU A 257 -15.94 24.98 -5.07
C GLU A 257 -16.18 26.33 -5.76
N GLY A 258 -16.35 26.34 -7.10
CA GLY A 258 -16.71 27.54 -7.87
C GLY A 258 -18.21 27.88 -7.86
N ALA A 259 -19.06 27.11 -7.18
CA ALA A 259 -20.51 27.19 -7.28
C ALA A 259 -21.12 28.04 -6.14
N VAL A 260 -21.81 29.14 -6.48
CA VAL A 260 -22.58 29.93 -5.51
C VAL A 260 -23.98 29.33 -5.40
N GLY A 261 -24.36 28.84 -4.22
CA GLY A 261 -25.65 28.15 -4.03
C GLY A 261 -25.75 26.82 -4.78
N GLY A 262 -24.62 26.19 -5.11
CA GLY A 262 -24.57 24.96 -5.90
C GLY A 262 -24.77 25.15 -7.40
N LEU A 263 -24.59 26.38 -7.90
CA LEU A 263 -24.56 26.72 -9.32
C LEU A 263 -23.27 27.44 -9.72
N ARG A 264 -22.62 26.94 -10.77
CA ARG A 264 -21.50 27.63 -11.43
C ARG A 264 -22.01 28.67 -12.43
N LEU A 265 -21.96 29.94 -12.03
CA LEU A 265 -22.46 31.05 -12.85
C LEU A 265 -21.69 31.24 -14.15
N ASP A 266 -20.40 30.93 -14.16
CA ASP A 266 -19.58 30.97 -15.37
C ASP A 266 -19.92 29.85 -16.35
N VAL A 267 -20.13 28.62 -15.87
CA VAL A 267 -20.63 27.50 -16.68
C VAL A 267 -22.01 27.82 -17.25
N LEU A 268 -22.90 28.38 -16.45
CA LEU A 268 -24.22 28.85 -16.93
C LEU A 268 -24.07 29.88 -18.06
N ALA A 269 -23.17 30.85 -17.92
CA ALA A 269 -22.91 31.84 -18.95
C ALA A 269 -22.38 31.18 -20.24
N TYR A 270 -21.37 30.31 -20.12
CA TYR A 270 -20.82 29.55 -21.26
C TYR A 270 -21.88 28.70 -21.96
N MET A 271 -22.74 28.00 -21.21
CA MET A 271 -23.83 27.21 -21.79
C MET A 271 -24.87 28.08 -22.49
N THR A 272 -25.19 29.25 -21.93
CA THR A 272 -26.13 30.19 -22.55
C THR A 272 -25.61 30.68 -23.89
N ASP A 273 -24.31 31.00 -23.98
CA ASP A 273 -23.68 31.44 -25.22
C ASP A 273 -23.50 30.28 -26.23
N ALA A 274 -23.22 29.06 -25.75
CA ALA A 274 -23.20 27.85 -26.57
C ALA A 274 -24.57 27.60 -27.23
N LEU A 275 -25.67 27.66 -26.46
CA LEU A 275 -27.02 27.48 -26.96
C LEU A 275 -27.37 28.49 -28.06
N ARG A 276 -26.99 29.78 -27.89
CA ARG A 276 -27.15 30.82 -28.93
C ARG A 276 -26.33 30.54 -30.17
N THR A 277 -25.13 29.98 -29.99
CA THR A 277 -24.25 29.62 -31.11
C THR A 277 -24.85 28.48 -31.91
N PHE A 278 -25.38 27.44 -31.24
CA PHE A 278 -26.04 26.28 -31.86
C PHE A 278 -27.35 26.56 -32.59
N ASP A 279 -27.94 27.74 -32.42
CA ASP A 279 -29.07 28.16 -33.25
C ASP A 279 -28.59 28.77 -34.58
N LYS A 280 -27.40 29.37 -34.57
CA LYS A 280 -26.78 29.95 -35.76
C LYS A 280 -26.10 28.89 -36.61
N VAL A 281 -25.53 27.87 -35.96
CA VAL A 281 -24.87 26.75 -36.61
C VAL A 281 -25.80 25.54 -36.60
N GLY A 282 -26.07 24.95 -37.76
CA GLY A 282 -27.04 23.86 -37.86
C GLY A 282 -26.64 22.61 -37.05
N PRO A 283 -27.53 21.60 -36.93
CA PRO A 283 -27.28 20.42 -36.11
C PRO A 283 -26.01 19.65 -36.49
N LYS A 284 -25.65 19.64 -37.78
CA LYS A 284 -24.40 19.03 -38.27
C LYS A 284 -23.14 19.74 -37.74
N ASP A 285 -23.15 21.06 -37.73
CA ASP A 285 -22.00 21.85 -37.25
C ASP A 285 -21.90 21.80 -35.74
N MET A 286 -23.03 21.82 -35.02
CA MET A 286 -23.08 21.58 -33.58
C MET A 286 -22.45 20.22 -33.21
N GLN A 287 -22.83 19.14 -33.92
CA GLN A 287 -22.27 17.81 -33.70
C GLN A 287 -20.76 17.78 -34.00
N ARG A 288 -20.32 18.47 -35.04
CA ARG A 288 -18.90 18.61 -35.39
C ARG A 288 -18.10 19.32 -34.28
N ILE A 289 -18.64 20.39 -33.72
CA ILE A 289 -18.03 21.12 -32.59
C ILE A 289 -17.90 20.18 -31.37
N ALA A 290 -18.98 19.48 -31.01
CA ALA A 290 -18.98 18.57 -29.86
C ALA A 290 -17.94 17.45 -30.01
N LEU A 291 -17.85 16.84 -31.19
CA LEU A 291 -16.87 15.78 -31.48
C LEU A 291 -15.43 16.31 -31.47
N GLU A 292 -15.18 17.51 -31.99
CA GLU A 292 -13.84 18.12 -31.93
C GLU A 292 -13.40 18.37 -30.48
N ILE A 293 -14.31 18.85 -29.63
CA ILE A 293 -14.05 19.06 -28.21
C ILE A 293 -13.78 17.71 -27.52
N ALA A 294 -14.60 16.69 -27.77
CA ALA A 294 -14.41 15.36 -27.20
C ALA A 294 -13.04 14.75 -27.55
N LEU A 295 -12.61 14.88 -28.81
CA LEU A 295 -11.28 14.45 -29.27
C LEU A 295 -10.15 15.22 -28.57
N LYS A 296 -10.30 16.53 -28.38
CA LYS A 296 -9.37 17.34 -27.58
C LYS A 296 -9.34 16.90 -26.12
N GLY A 297 -10.50 16.55 -25.56
CA GLY A 297 -10.66 16.03 -24.20
C GLY A 297 -9.86 14.76 -23.93
N GLN A 298 -9.73 13.85 -24.92
CA GLN A 298 -8.90 12.64 -24.80
C GLN A 298 -7.42 12.95 -24.52
N SER A 299 -6.94 14.12 -24.94
CA SER A 299 -5.56 14.58 -24.69
C SER A 299 -5.39 15.31 -23.35
N GLY A 300 -6.46 15.43 -22.55
CA GLY A 300 -6.50 16.14 -21.27
C GLY A 300 -6.79 17.64 -21.44
N LEU A 301 -8.06 18.02 -21.38
CA LEU A 301 -8.46 19.41 -21.16
C LEU A 301 -8.21 19.78 -19.70
N ASP A 302 -7.41 20.82 -19.46
CA ASP A 302 -7.22 21.38 -18.13
C ASP A 302 -8.39 22.30 -17.82
N ILE A 303 -9.42 21.75 -17.17
CA ILE A 303 -10.65 22.46 -16.84
C ILE A 303 -10.51 23.38 -15.63
N ASN A 304 -9.41 23.24 -14.88
CA ASN A 304 -9.17 23.98 -13.64
C ASN A 304 -8.25 25.20 -13.85
N ASN A 305 -7.61 25.33 -15.01
CA ASN A 305 -6.74 26.45 -15.34
C ASN A 305 -7.37 27.41 -16.36
N PRO A 306 -7.96 28.55 -15.92
CA PRO A 306 -8.58 29.50 -16.84
C PRO A 306 -7.58 30.25 -17.74
N ALA A 307 -6.29 30.26 -17.40
CA ALA A 307 -5.26 30.89 -18.22
C ALA A 307 -4.86 30.02 -19.43
N LYS A 308 -5.12 28.71 -19.38
CA LYS A 308 -4.82 27.80 -20.50
C LYS A 308 -5.94 27.84 -21.53
N GLN A 309 -5.64 28.44 -22.68
CA GLN A 309 -6.58 28.62 -23.78
C GLN A 309 -6.44 27.53 -24.85
N TYR A 310 -7.57 27.22 -25.48
CA TYR A 310 -7.72 26.22 -26.52
C TYR A 310 -8.48 26.83 -27.71
N THR A 311 -8.06 26.48 -28.92
CA THR A 311 -8.75 26.85 -30.16
C THR A 311 -9.44 25.64 -30.78
N LEU A 312 -10.49 25.88 -31.56
CA LEU A 312 -11.19 24.88 -32.37
C LEU A 312 -11.15 25.28 -33.84
N LYS A 313 -11.12 24.29 -34.73
CA LYS A 313 -11.26 24.48 -36.17
C LYS A 313 -12.72 24.75 -36.56
N SER A 314 -13.65 24.13 -35.84
CA SER A 314 -15.09 24.22 -36.10
C SER A 314 -15.78 25.43 -35.47
N LEU A 315 -15.13 26.10 -34.51
CA LEU A 315 -15.67 27.26 -33.83
C LEU A 315 -14.58 28.32 -33.58
N PRO A 316 -14.66 29.50 -34.20
CA PRO A 316 -13.67 30.57 -34.00
C PRO A 316 -13.68 31.09 -32.56
N GLY A 317 -12.49 31.27 -31.99
CA GLY A 317 -12.30 31.84 -30.66
C GLY A 317 -11.20 31.15 -29.85
N GLU A 318 -10.95 31.69 -28.67
CA GLU A 318 -10.13 31.08 -27.63
C GLU A 318 -11.01 30.72 -26.44
N PHE A 319 -10.82 29.50 -25.93
CA PHE A 319 -11.70 28.91 -24.93
C PHE A 319 -10.86 28.30 -23.80
N SER A 320 -11.24 28.52 -22.56
CA SER A 320 -10.71 27.73 -21.44
C SER A 320 -11.20 26.27 -21.52
N GLY A 321 -10.52 25.35 -20.83
CA GLY A 321 -10.95 23.96 -20.78
C GLY A 321 -12.39 23.79 -20.28
N LEU A 322 -12.76 24.55 -19.24
CA LEU A 322 -14.12 24.56 -18.70
C LEU A 322 -15.15 25.10 -19.69
N HIS A 323 -14.80 26.14 -20.45
CA HIS A 323 -15.69 26.70 -21.48
C HIS A 323 -15.97 25.65 -22.57
N LEU A 324 -14.93 24.95 -23.04
CA LEU A 324 -15.10 23.85 -23.99
C LEU A 324 -15.97 22.72 -23.44
N LEU A 325 -15.77 22.33 -22.17
CA LEU A 325 -16.60 21.31 -21.52
C LEU A 325 -18.07 21.75 -21.44
N ALA A 326 -18.35 23.01 -21.13
CA ALA A 326 -19.70 23.56 -21.11
C ALA A 326 -20.37 23.57 -22.49
N ILE A 327 -19.63 23.94 -23.55
CA ILE A 327 -20.10 23.89 -24.94
C ILE A 327 -20.44 22.44 -25.33
N MET A 328 -19.54 21.50 -25.05
CA MET A 328 -19.74 20.08 -25.34
C MET A 328 -20.97 19.52 -24.62
N TYR A 329 -21.10 19.79 -23.32
CA TYR A 329 -22.26 19.37 -22.53
C TYR A 329 -23.57 19.89 -23.12
N ALA A 330 -23.64 21.19 -23.46
CA ALA A 330 -24.82 21.78 -24.06
C ALA A 330 -25.19 21.17 -25.43
N ALA A 331 -24.18 20.76 -26.22
CA ALA A 331 -24.39 20.11 -27.51
C ALA A 331 -24.94 18.69 -27.34
N PHE A 332 -24.32 17.88 -26.49
CA PHE A 332 -24.77 16.51 -26.23
C PHE A 332 -26.17 16.48 -25.62
N GLN A 333 -26.53 17.40 -24.74
CA GLN A 333 -27.90 17.51 -24.25
C GLN A 333 -28.95 17.79 -25.35
N ARG A 334 -28.56 18.30 -26.53
CA ARG A 334 -29.45 18.44 -27.70
C ARG A 334 -29.43 17.22 -28.63
N VAL A 335 -28.35 16.44 -28.64
CA VAL A 335 -28.12 15.33 -29.60
C VAL A 335 -28.39 13.96 -28.98
N ASP A 336 -27.83 13.74 -27.78
CA ASP A 336 -27.95 12.53 -26.98
C ASP A 336 -27.93 12.90 -25.49
N PRO A 337 -29.11 13.19 -24.88
CA PRO A 337 -29.22 13.52 -23.47
C PRO A 337 -28.80 12.39 -22.52
N THR A 338 -28.60 11.17 -23.03
CA THR A 338 -28.23 9.99 -22.23
C THR A 338 -26.72 9.76 -22.16
N ALA A 339 -25.93 10.53 -22.91
CA ALA A 339 -24.47 10.44 -22.90
C ALA A 339 -23.90 10.84 -21.53
N ASP A 340 -23.11 9.94 -20.92
CA ASP A 340 -22.31 10.27 -19.75
C ASP A 340 -21.04 11.00 -20.18
N LEU A 341 -20.92 12.26 -19.76
CA LEU A 341 -19.81 13.15 -20.12
C LEU A 341 -18.79 13.31 -19.00
N GLY A 342 -18.95 12.58 -17.88
CA GLY A 342 -18.04 12.66 -16.73
C GLY A 342 -18.09 13.97 -15.95
N ALA A 343 -19.07 14.83 -16.21
CA ALA A 343 -19.37 16.04 -15.45
C ALA A 343 -20.89 16.25 -15.40
N ASP A 344 -21.44 16.55 -14.23
CA ASP A 344 -22.87 16.88 -14.05
C ASP A 344 -23.08 18.39 -14.01
N PHE A 345 -23.54 18.96 -15.12
CA PHE A 345 -23.97 20.35 -15.24
C PHE A 345 -25.47 20.46 -15.53
N SER A 346 -26.26 19.49 -15.08
CA SER A 346 -27.70 19.43 -15.37
C SER A 346 -28.46 20.66 -14.86
N LYS A 347 -28.09 21.18 -13.69
CA LYS A 347 -28.67 22.39 -13.09
C LYS A 347 -28.33 23.64 -13.89
N GLU A 348 -27.05 23.82 -14.22
CA GLU A 348 -26.55 24.92 -15.04
C GLU A 348 -27.22 24.91 -16.42
N TYR A 349 -27.31 23.75 -17.04
CA TYR A 349 -27.95 23.59 -18.35
C TYR A 349 -29.44 23.92 -18.30
N ALA A 350 -30.19 23.42 -17.30
CA ALA A 350 -31.60 23.74 -17.14
C ALA A 350 -31.85 25.25 -16.97
N MET A 351 -31.00 25.92 -16.18
CA MET A 351 -31.06 27.37 -16.02
C MET A 351 -30.65 28.12 -17.27
N ALA A 352 -29.59 27.68 -17.96
CA ALA A 352 -29.15 28.26 -19.23
C ALA A 352 -30.26 28.15 -20.28
N LEU A 353 -30.95 27.01 -20.38
CA LEU A 353 -32.07 26.80 -21.29
C LEU A 353 -33.24 27.75 -20.99
N LYS A 354 -33.53 28.00 -19.71
CA LYS A 354 -34.55 28.97 -19.28
C LYS A 354 -34.15 30.41 -19.62
N ALA A 355 -32.89 30.79 -19.36
CA ALA A 355 -32.35 32.11 -19.68
C ALA A 355 -32.28 32.36 -21.19
N TYR A 356 -32.01 31.32 -21.97
CA TYR A 356 -31.97 31.34 -23.42
C TYR A 356 -33.37 31.44 -24.05
N LYS A 357 -34.37 30.67 -23.56
CA LYS A 357 -35.76 30.68 -24.08
C LYS A 357 -36.61 31.86 -23.60
N GLY A 358 -36.20 32.54 -22.53
CA GLY A 358 -36.93 33.66 -21.92
C GLY A 358 -36.70 35.02 -22.59
N ARG A 359 -36.18 35.07 -23.81
CA ARG A 359 -35.96 36.28 -24.61
C ARG A 359 -36.64 36.18 -25.96
#